data_AF-A0A0K8VK13-F1
#
_entry.id   AF-A0A0K8VK13-F1
#
_cell.length_a   1.000
_cell.length_b   1.000
_cell.length_c   1.000
_cell.angle_alpha   90.00
_cell.angle_beta   90.00
_cell.angle_gamma   90.00
#
_symmetry.space_group_name_H-M   'P 1'
#
loop_
_entity.id
_entity.type
_entity.pdbx_description
1 polymer ?
#
loop_
_entity_poly.entity_id
_entity_poly.type
_entity_poly.pdbx_seq_one_letter_code
_entity_poly.pdbx_strand_id
1 'polypeptide(L)'
;LQNTLIISYVLLMLAVFYLLSTEACNTDQDRAICASILQRCQETEGSRPTPNPEESLTAFNTQCRARVGASWRDVTRCNLVRAICEITIVRCQKVTCSSVQALIQ
;
A
#
# COMPACT_ATOMS: atom_id res chain seq x y z
N LEU A 1 -46.48 -0.94 5.93
CA LEU A 1 -45.60 -1.80 6.77
C LEU A 1 -44.84 -2.84 5.96
N GLN A 2 -45.50 -3.69 5.17
CA GLN A 2 -44.87 -4.75 4.36
C GLN A 2 -43.68 -4.26 3.51
N ASN A 3 -43.88 -3.21 2.69
CA ASN A 3 -42.83 -2.67 1.83
C ASN A 3 -41.65 -2.09 2.62
N THR A 4 -41.91 -1.49 3.79
CA THR A 4 -40.88 -0.95 4.66
C THR A 4 -39.99 -2.06 5.23
N LEU A 5 -40.58 -3.17 5.65
CA LEU A 5 -39.85 -4.34 6.15
C LEU A 5 -38.99 -5.01 5.07
N ILE A 6 -39.49 -5.10 3.84
CA ILE A 6 -38.75 -5.63 2.70
C ILE A 6 -37.53 -4.76 2.38
N ILE A 7 -37.70 -3.43 2.34
CA ILE A 7 -36.60 -2.49 2.10
C ILE A 7 -35.53 -2.61 3.19
N SER A 8 -35.94 -2.64 4.47
CA SER A 8 -35.01 -2.82 5.59
C SER A 8 -34.22 -4.13 5.49
N TYR A 9 -34.87 -5.23 5.10
CA TYR A 9 -34.21 -6.52 4.92
C TYR A 9 -33.18 -6.51 3.79
N VAL A 10 -33.53 -5.92 2.63
CA VAL A 10 -32.61 -5.81 1.48
C VAL A 10 -31.38 -4.96 1.84
N LEU A 11 -31.56 -3.83 2.53
CA LEU A 11 -30.46 -2.99 2.98
C LEU A 11 -29.53 -3.73 3.95
N LEU A 12 -30.09 -4.53 4.85
CA LEU A 12 -29.32 -5.31 5.82
C LEU A 12 -28.51 -6.41 5.12
N MET A 13 -29.11 -7.11 4.14
CA MET A 13 -28.42 -8.10 3.32
C MET A 13 -27.28 -7.47 2.49
N LEU A 14 -27.50 -6.29 1.91
CA LEU A 14 -26.47 -5.56 1.17
C LEU A 14 -25.32 -5.10 2.09
N ALA A 15 -25.63 -4.63 3.31
CA ALA A 15 -24.62 -4.26 4.29
C ALA A 15 -23.77 -5.47 4.73
N VAL A 16 -24.41 -6.62 4.99
CA VAL A 16 -23.70 -7.86 5.33
C VAL A 16 -22.85 -8.33 4.16
N PHE A 17 -23.38 -8.33 2.93
CA PHE A 17 -22.61 -8.70 1.75
C PHE A 17 -21.40 -7.78 1.52
N TYR A 18 -21.57 -6.47 1.73
CA TYR A 18 -20.47 -5.51 1.68
C TYR A 18 -19.38 -5.82 2.71
N LEU A 19 -19.76 -6.08 3.97
CA LEU A 19 -18.82 -6.46 5.04
C LEU A 19 -18.12 -7.80 4.78
N LEU A 20 -18.77 -8.74 4.11
CA LEU A 20 -18.17 -10.02 3.72
C LEU A 20 -17.26 -9.89 2.50
N SER A 21 -17.50 -8.90 1.63
CA SER A 21 -16.71 -8.65 0.43
C SER A 21 -15.42 -7.86 0.67
N THR A 22 -15.27 -7.24 1.84
CA THR A 22 -14.01 -6.59 2.21
C THR A 22 -12.99 -7.67 2.60
N GLU A 23 -12.01 -7.91 1.73
CA GLU A 23 -10.81 -8.67 2.05
C GLU A 23 -10.25 -8.19 3.40
N ALA A 24 -10.06 -9.11 4.36
CA ALA A 24 -9.47 -8.77 5.64
C ALA A 24 -7.98 -8.48 5.42
N CYS A 25 -7.58 -7.24 5.64
CA CYS A 25 -6.18 -6.83 5.55
C CYS A 25 -5.47 -7.11 6.86
N ASN A 26 -4.14 -7.11 6.84
CA ASN A 26 -3.29 -7.31 8.02
C ASN A 26 -3.34 -8.75 8.57
N THR A 27 -3.47 -9.73 7.68
CA THR A 27 -3.29 -11.15 8.03
C THR A 27 -1.79 -11.49 8.21
N ASP A 28 -1.49 -12.63 8.84
CA ASP A 28 -0.11 -13.13 8.90
C ASP A 28 0.45 -13.43 7.50
N GLN A 29 -0.41 -13.88 6.58
CA GLN A 29 -0.05 -14.14 5.20
C GLN A 29 0.36 -12.84 4.48
N ASP A 30 -0.37 -11.75 4.66
CA ASP A 30 -0.04 -10.44 4.08
C ASP A 30 1.34 -9.95 4.53
N ARG A 31 1.60 -10.03 5.84
CA ARG A 31 2.89 -9.66 6.42
C ARG A 31 4.03 -10.53 5.85
N ALA A 32 3.80 -11.84 5.72
CA ALA A 32 4.76 -12.76 5.13
C ALA A 32 5.04 -12.47 3.64
N ILE A 33 4.00 -12.11 2.87
CA ILE A 33 4.14 -11.70 1.47
C ILE A 33 5.00 -10.43 1.38
N CYS A 34 4.72 -9.40 2.18
CA CYS A 34 5.51 -8.18 2.15
C CYS A 34 6.97 -8.38 2.60
N ALA A 35 7.21 -9.23 3.60
CA ALA A 35 8.55 -9.61 4.00
C ALA A 35 9.31 -10.34 2.87
N SER A 36 8.65 -11.31 2.21
CA SER A 36 9.21 -12.05 1.07
C SER A 36 9.55 -11.14 -0.12
N ILE A 37 8.66 -10.19 -0.44
CA ILE A 37 8.89 -9.21 -1.51
C ILE A 37 10.11 -8.33 -1.19
N LEU A 38 10.23 -7.85 0.06
CA LEU A 38 11.37 -7.05 0.49
C LEU A 38 12.68 -7.85 0.39
N GLN A 39 12.69 -9.08 0.89
CA GLN A 39 13.86 -9.94 0.85
C GLN A 39 14.32 -10.16 -0.60
N ARG A 40 13.40 -10.53 -1.50
CA ARG A 40 13.71 -10.70 -2.93
C ARG A 40 14.21 -9.41 -3.58
N CYS A 41 13.68 -8.25 -3.16
CA CYS A 41 14.17 -6.97 -3.66
C CYS A 41 15.64 -6.77 -3.28
N GLN A 42 15.99 -6.99 -2.02
CA GLN A 42 17.35 -6.82 -1.51
C GLN A 42 18.33 -7.79 -2.15
N GLU A 43 17.94 -9.06 -2.32
CA GLU A 43 18.76 -10.09 -2.98
C GLU A 43 19.09 -9.75 -4.45
N THR A 44 18.22 -9.00 -5.11
CA THR A 44 18.34 -8.69 -6.55
C THR A 44 18.74 -7.25 -6.86
N GLU A 45 18.86 -6.38 -5.84
CA GLU A 45 19.09 -4.95 -6.02
C GLU A 45 20.44 -4.66 -6.71
N GLY A 46 21.49 -5.38 -6.33
CA GLY A 46 22.84 -5.20 -6.91
C GLY A 46 23.10 -5.92 -8.23
N SER A 47 22.22 -6.84 -8.64
CA SER A 47 22.42 -7.72 -9.81
C SER A 47 21.53 -7.38 -11.00
N ARG A 48 20.63 -6.40 -10.85
CA ARG A 48 19.67 -6.04 -11.91
C ARG A 48 20.30 -5.04 -12.89
N PRO A 49 20.50 -5.41 -14.17
CA PRO A 49 20.95 -4.47 -15.19
C PRO A 49 19.74 -3.66 -15.66
N THR A 50 19.20 -2.83 -14.78
CA THR A 50 18.20 -1.83 -15.17
C THR A 50 18.92 -0.58 -15.66
N PRO A 51 18.58 -0.04 -16.85
CA PRO A 51 19.01 1.30 -17.21
C PRO A 51 18.38 2.29 -16.21
N ASN A 52 19.20 3.01 -15.46
CA ASN A 52 18.81 4.11 -14.56
C ASN A 52 17.60 3.87 -13.62
N PRO A 53 17.62 2.84 -12.75
CA PRO A 53 16.61 2.70 -11.68
C PRO A 53 16.59 3.93 -10.75
N GLU A 54 17.71 4.66 -10.67
CA GLU A 54 17.85 5.90 -9.92
C GLU A 54 17.02 7.05 -10.49
N GLU A 55 16.76 7.10 -11.80
CA GLU A 55 15.98 8.22 -12.40
C GLU A 55 14.52 8.18 -11.97
N SER A 56 13.90 7.00 -11.96
CA SER A 56 12.50 6.84 -11.52
C SER A 56 12.33 7.16 -10.04
N LEU A 57 13.30 6.76 -9.20
CA LEU A 57 13.30 7.09 -7.78
C LEU A 57 13.58 8.57 -7.53
N THR A 58 14.48 9.17 -8.30
CA THR A 58 14.79 10.60 -8.22
C THR A 58 13.55 11.44 -8.54
N ALA A 59 12.81 11.08 -9.58
CA ALA A 59 11.55 11.76 -9.93
C ALA A 59 10.50 11.61 -8.82
N PHE A 60 10.33 10.40 -8.28
CA PHE A 60 9.41 10.14 -7.17
C PHE A 60 9.77 10.95 -5.92
N ASN A 61 11.04 10.91 -5.50
CA ASN A 61 11.56 11.65 -4.35
C ASN A 61 11.40 13.16 -4.53
N THR A 62 11.68 13.68 -5.72
CA THR A 62 11.48 15.09 -6.05
C THR A 62 10.00 15.49 -5.93
N GLN A 63 9.09 14.66 -6.48
CA GLN A 63 7.66 14.90 -6.39
C GLN A 63 7.17 14.86 -4.94
N CYS A 64 7.61 13.89 -4.14
CA CYS A 64 7.17 13.78 -2.76
C CYS A 64 7.76 14.86 -1.85
N ARG A 65 9.00 15.29 -2.09
CA ARG A 65 9.58 16.47 -1.46
C ARG A 65 8.77 17.74 -1.75
N ALA A 66 8.28 17.91 -2.98
CA ALA A 66 7.41 19.03 -3.34
C ALA A 66 6.02 18.98 -2.64
N ARG A 67 5.52 17.79 -2.31
CA ARG A 67 4.19 17.60 -1.68
C ARG A 67 4.22 17.65 -0.15
N VAL A 68 5.23 17.04 0.47
CA VAL A 68 5.34 16.90 1.94
C VAL A 68 6.36 17.86 2.56
N GLY A 69 7.16 18.53 1.71
CA GLY A 69 8.12 19.55 2.12
C GLY A 69 9.44 18.97 2.63
N ALA A 70 10.17 19.79 3.39
CA ALA A 70 11.52 19.50 3.86
C ALA A 70 11.64 18.28 4.79
N SER A 71 10.53 17.77 5.32
CA SER A 71 10.50 16.57 6.16
C SER A 71 10.64 15.27 5.37
N TRP A 72 10.54 15.32 4.04
CA TRP A 72 10.70 14.16 3.17
C TRP A 72 12.15 13.66 3.19
N ARG A 73 12.32 12.36 3.42
CA ARG A 73 13.60 11.65 3.29
C ARG A 73 13.58 10.80 2.02
N ASP A 74 14.68 10.82 1.28
CA ASP A 74 14.76 10.07 0.04
C ASP A 74 14.65 8.57 0.30
N VAL A 75 13.76 7.93 -0.46
CA VAL A 75 13.50 6.51 -0.35
C VAL A 75 14.34 5.77 -1.38
N THR A 76 14.87 4.61 -0.99
CA THR A 76 15.51 3.66 -1.90
C THR A 76 14.48 2.78 -2.59
N ARG A 77 14.92 2.01 -3.57
CA ARG A 77 14.05 1.09 -4.32
C ARG A 77 13.33 0.11 -3.41
N CYS A 78 14.08 -0.61 -2.58
CA CYS A 78 13.48 -1.63 -1.72
C CYS A 78 12.67 -1.02 -0.57
N ASN A 79 13.02 0.18 -0.09
CA ASN A 79 12.17 0.92 0.86
C ASN A 79 10.80 1.26 0.25
N LEU A 80 10.79 1.75 -0.99
CA LEU A 80 9.55 2.08 -1.68
C LEU A 80 8.70 0.84 -1.98
N VAL A 81 9.33 -0.26 -2.43
CA VAL A 81 8.65 -1.55 -2.66
C VAL A 81 8.00 -2.06 -1.36
N ARG A 82 8.74 -2.05 -0.25
CA ARG A 82 8.19 -2.41 1.07
C ARG A 82 7.00 -1.53 1.43
N ALA A 83 7.16 -0.21 1.32
CA ALA A 83 6.12 0.74 1.69
C ALA A 83 4.84 0.54 0.88
N ILE A 84 4.95 0.34 -0.44
CA ILE A 84 3.80 0.05 -1.30
C ILE A 84 3.08 -1.21 -0.80
N CYS A 85 3.81 -2.30 -0.57
CA CYS A 85 3.21 -3.56 -0.12
C CYS A 85 2.48 -3.41 1.23
N GLU A 86 3.15 -2.82 2.22
CA GLU A 86 2.58 -2.63 3.56
C GLU A 86 1.34 -1.72 3.51
N ILE A 87 1.38 -0.66 2.69
CA ILE A 87 0.25 0.26 2.55
C ILE A 87 -0.93 -0.42 1.85
N THR A 88 -0.70 -1.15 0.76
CA THR A 88 -1.79 -1.70 -0.06
C THR A 88 -2.30 -3.05 0.43
N ILE A 89 -1.42 -3.96 0.83
CA ILE A 89 -1.78 -5.33 1.19
C ILE A 89 -2.05 -5.43 2.69
N VAL A 90 -1.14 -4.92 3.52
CA VAL A 90 -1.30 -5.03 4.99
C VAL A 90 -2.33 -4.03 5.50
N ARG A 91 -2.34 -2.79 4.98
CA ARG A 91 -3.22 -1.72 5.49
C ARG A 91 -4.45 -1.45 4.62
N CYS A 92 -4.52 -1.97 3.39
CA CYS A 92 -5.56 -1.65 2.42
C CYS A 92 -5.82 -0.15 2.24
N GLN A 93 -4.73 0.61 2.24
CA GLN A 93 -4.71 2.04 2.09
C GLN A 93 -4.14 2.43 0.72
N LYS A 94 -4.40 3.68 0.33
CA LYS A 94 -3.84 4.26 -0.89
C LYS A 94 -2.40 4.71 -0.66
N VAL A 95 -1.55 4.44 -1.64
CA VAL A 95 -0.17 4.94 -1.63
C VAL A 95 -0.17 6.44 -1.94
N THR A 96 0.40 7.20 -1.02
CA THR A 96 0.60 8.65 -1.11
C THR A 96 1.98 8.98 -0.54
N CYS A 97 2.52 10.17 -0.83
CA CYS A 97 3.79 10.58 -0.23
C CYS A 97 3.69 10.57 1.31
N SER A 98 2.59 11.06 1.88
CA SER A 98 2.40 11.06 3.33
C SER A 98 2.34 9.65 3.93
N SER A 99 1.64 8.71 3.28
CA SER A 99 1.57 7.32 3.78
C SER A 99 2.90 6.58 3.64
N VAL A 100 3.68 6.86 2.59
CA VAL A 100 5.05 6.34 2.43
C VAL A 100 5.98 6.93 3.49
N GLN A 101 5.94 8.23 3.73
CA GLN A 101 6.73 8.89 4.77
C GLN A 101 6.44 8.32 6.15
N ALA A 102 5.17 8.15 6.51
CA ALA A 102 4.77 7.58 7.80
C ALA A 102 5.27 6.15 8.04
N LEU A 103 5.71 5.44 6.99
CA LEU A 103 6.19 4.06 7.09
C LEU A 103 7.72 3.95 7.11
N ILE A 104 8.42 4.93 6.53
CA ILE A 104 9.89 4.91 6.35
C ILE A 104 10.62 5.77 7.41
N GLN A 105 9.90 6.60 8.16
CA GLN A 105 10.44 7.53 9.16
C GLN A 105 11.15 6.87 10.35
#